data_AF-A0A0F9K5S9-F1
#
_entry.id   AF-A0A0F9K5S9-F1
#
_cell.length_a   1.000
_cell.length_b   1.000
_cell.length_c   1.000
_cell.angle_alpha   90.00
_cell.angle_beta   90.00
_cell.angle_gamma   90.00
#
_symmetry.space_group_name_H-M   'P 1'
#
loop_
_entity.id
_entity.type
_entity.pdbx_description
1 polymer ?
#
loop_
_entity_poly.entity_id
_entity_poly.type
_entity_poly.pdbx_seq_one_letter_code
_entity_poly.pdbx_strand_id
1 'polypeptide(L)'
;MEAKDRLIVALDVDSMWEANDLVHELGDTVSRYKVGWQLFMSEGFDVVYALTDADKKVFLDLKLDDIPNTVYSTLKNMKPYVEFFSLQGDIETYRAAVKGFNKARSTTKLLYVLSLSTRSGYGDLATAIEVAQAGGGLVVSGHMVQAMRERFPCDVTIVTPGIRLNEDVDDHTKVFTPAQAIEAGSDFLVVGR
;
A
#
# COMPACT_ATOMS: atom_id res chain seq x y z
N MET A 1 12.66 13.65 0.44
CA MET A 1 11.80 12.90 1.39
C MET A 1 12.71 12.37 2.49
N GLU A 2 12.37 12.57 3.76
CA GLU A 2 13.15 12.04 4.88
C GLU A 2 12.97 10.52 5.00
N ALA A 3 13.88 9.82 5.68
CA ALA A 3 13.79 8.37 5.83
C ALA A 3 12.50 7.92 6.52
N LYS A 4 12.06 8.66 7.56
CA LYS A 4 10.82 8.40 8.29
C LYS A 4 9.57 8.45 7.41
N ASP A 5 9.56 9.30 6.39
CA ASP A 5 8.43 9.47 5.49
C ASP A 5 8.28 8.29 4.52
N ARG A 6 9.34 7.50 4.34
CA ARG A 6 9.35 6.32 3.46
C ARG A 6 8.88 5.07 4.16
N LEU A 7 8.80 5.09 5.49
CA LEU A 7 8.41 3.93 6.28
C LEU A 7 6.89 3.92 6.46
N ILE A 8 6.28 2.76 6.18
CA ILE A 8 4.89 2.46 6.48
C ILE A 8 4.89 1.28 7.45
N VAL A 9 4.34 1.48 8.65
CA VAL A 9 4.22 0.41 9.65
C VAL A 9 2.88 -0.31 9.51
N ALA A 10 2.91 -1.63 9.39
CA ALA A 10 1.74 -2.48 9.36
C ALA A 10 1.14 -2.65 10.76
N LEU A 11 -0.10 -2.17 10.94
CA LEU A 11 -0.88 -2.43 12.15
C LEU A 11 -1.58 -3.78 12.03
N ASP A 12 -0.79 -4.85 12.04
CA ASP A 12 -1.27 -6.24 11.97
C ASP A 12 -1.62 -6.73 13.40
N VAL A 13 -2.60 -6.06 14.02
CA VAL A 13 -3.08 -6.28 15.39
C VAL A 13 -4.60 -6.44 15.43
N ASP A 14 -5.13 -6.95 16.53
CA ASP A 14 -6.53 -7.40 16.62
C ASP A 14 -7.49 -6.30 17.08
N SER A 15 -7.01 -5.21 17.67
CA SER A 15 -7.87 -4.17 18.25
C SER A 15 -7.34 -2.74 18.10
N MET A 16 -8.26 -1.77 18.22
CA MET A 16 -7.95 -0.34 18.33
C MET A 16 -6.96 -0.04 19.46
N TRP A 17 -7.07 -0.75 20.59
CA TRP A 17 -6.21 -0.51 21.74
C TRP A 17 -4.75 -0.85 21.43
N GLU A 18 -4.49 -2.03 20.87
CA GLU A 18 -3.14 -2.45 20.45
C GLU A 18 -2.59 -1.54 19.35
N ALA A 19 -3.44 -1.12 18.41
CA ALA A 19 -3.05 -0.19 17.35
C ALA A 19 -2.60 1.17 17.91
N ASN A 20 -3.36 1.72 18.86
CA ASN A 20 -3.02 2.99 19.49
C ASN A 20 -1.76 2.89 20.36
N ASP A 21 -1.55 1.77 21.04
CA ASP A 21 -0.34 1.53 21.84
C ASP A 21 0.91 1.54 20.95
N LEU A 22 0.88 0.83 19.82
CA LEU A 22 1.95 0.84 18.81
C LEU A 22 2.20 2.23 18.23
N VAL A 23 1.13 2.95 17.86
CA VAL A 23 1.25 4.31 17.30
C VAL A 23 1.87 5.27 18.32
N HIS A 24 1.50 5.14 19.59
CA HIS A 24 2.05 5.93 20.68
C HIS A 24 3.53 5.58 20.95
N GLU A 25 3.87 4.29 21.00
CA GLU A 25 5.24 3.82 21.19
C GLU A 25 6.19 4.34 20.10
N LEU A 26 5.75 4.30 18.83
CA LEU A 26 6.55 4.74 17.69
C LEU A 26 6.65 6.27 17.56
N GLY A 27 5.70 7.00 18.15
CA GLY A 27 5.70 8.46 18.24
C GLY A 27 5.90 9.16 16.90
N ASP A 28 6.86 10.07 16.83
CA ASP A 28 7.20 10.85 15.63
C ASP A 28 8.17 10.14 14.68
N THR A 29 8.64 8.95 15.04
CA THR A 29 9.51 8.13 14.17
C THR A 29 8.75 7.64 12.95
N VAL A 30 7.42 7.51 13.04
CA VAL A 30 6.55 7.00 11.98
C VAL A 30 5.36 7.92 11.77
N SER A 31 5.15 8.29 10.51
CA SER A 31 4.02 9.14 10.08
C SER A 31 2.99 8.38 9.24
N ARG A 32 3.30 7.16 8.75
CA ARG A 32 2.42 6.35 7.90
C ARG A 32 2.14 4.98 8.51
N TYR A 33 0.87 4.60 8.53
CA TYR A 33 0.42 3.30 9.01
C TYR A 33 -0.44 2.58 7.98
N LYS A 34 -0.23 1.27 7.85
CA LYS A 34 -1.03 0.39 7.01
C LYS A 34 -2.09 -0.30 7.86
N VAL A 35 -3.35 -0.08 7.51
CA VAL A 35 -4.50 -0.80 8.05
C VAL A 35 -4.87 -1.90 7.05
N GLY A 36 -4.65 -3.16 7.44
CA GLY A 36 -5.05 -4.33 6.65
C GLY A 36 -6.39 -4.91 7.10
N TRP A 37 -6.79 -6.03 6.49
CA TRP A 37 -8.06 -6.70 6.79
C TRP A 37 -8.25 -7.07 8.27
N GLN A 38 -7.22 -7.54 8.96
CA GLN A 38 -7.31 -7.95 10.37
C GLN A 38 -7.90 -6.83 11.24
N LEU A 39 -7.22 -5.69 11.30
CA LEU A 39 -7.66 -4.54 12.08
C LEU A 39 -8.92 -3.88 11.50
N PHE A 40 -9.05 -3.81 10.17
CA PHE A 40 -10.21 -3.20 9.54
C PHE A 40 -11.50 -3.99 9.79
N MET A 41 -11.44 -5.32 9.92
CA MET A 41 -12.60 -6.13 10.24
C MET A 41 -13.05 -5.97 11.69
N SER A 42 -12.14 -5.65 12.62
CA SER A 42 -12.49 -5.33 14.01
C SER A 42 -13.06 -3.92 14.14
N GLU A 43 -12.36 -2.93 13.58
CA GLU A 43 -12.59 -1.51 13.91
C GLU A 43 -13.23 -0.70 12.78
N GLY A 44 -13.28 -1.23 11.56
CA GLY A 44 -13.82 -0.52 10.39
C GLY A 44 -13.11 0.79 10.11
N PHE A 45 -13.87 1.86 9.87
CA PHE A 45 -13.31 3.19 9.59
C PHE A 45 -12.90 3.95 10.85
N ASP A 46 -13.26 3.50 12.05
CA ASP A 46 -12.93 4.22 13.28
C ASP A 46 -11.42 4.28 13.50
N VAL A 47 -10.69 3.23 13.11
CA VAL A 47 -9.21 3.25 13.13
C VAL A 47 -8.62 4.25 12.14
N VAL A 48 -9.26 4.45 10.98
CA VAL A 48 -8.82 5.44 9.99
C VAL A 48 -8.99 6.85 10.54
N TYR A 49 -10.12 7.11 11.22
CA TYR A 49 -10.37 8.38 11.89
C TYR A 49 -9.39 8.63 13.03
N ALA A 50 -9.19 7.66 13.92
CA ALA A 50 -8.25 7.78 15.04
C ALA A 50 -6.82 8.10 14.58
N LEU A 51 -6.32 7.42 13.54
CA LEU A 51 -5.01 7.70 12.96
C LEU A 51 -4.94 9.10 12.35
N THR A 52 -5.98 9.52 11.64
CA THR A 52 -6.01 10.86 11.00
C THR A 52 -6.06 11.97 12.04
N ASP A 53 -6.85 11.79 13.11
CA ASP A 53 -6.95 12.73 14.23
C ASP A 53 -5.63 12.86 15.01
N ALA A 54 -4.81 11.81 14.99
CA ALA A 54 -3.44 11.80 15.51
C ALA A 54 -2.39 12.32 14.50
N ASP A 55 -2.81 13.01 13.43
CA ASP A 55 -1.98 13.53 12.33
C ASP A 55 -1.11 12.45 11.63
N LYS A 56 -1.59 11.21 11.62
CA LYS A 56 -0.95 10.11 10.90
C LYS A 56 -1.59 9.95 9.51
N LYS A 57 -0.80 9.46 8.58
CA LYS A 57 -1.23 9.12 7.22
C LYS A 57 -1.61 7.65 7.14
N VAL A 58 -2.71 7.36 6.45
CA VAL A 58 -3.28 6.01 6.38
C VAL A 58 -3.09 5.40 5.01
N PHE A 59 -2.46 4.23 4.97
CA PHE A 59 -2.54 3.29 3.86
C PHE A 59 -3.60 2.23 4.18
N LEU A 60 -4.74 2.29 3.52
CA LEU A 60 -5.80 1.29 3.64
C LEU A 60 -5.56 0.15 2.63
N ASP A 61 -5.03 -0.97 3.11
CA ASP A 61 -4.55 -2.10 2.30
C ASP A 61 -5.55 -3.26 2.23
N LEU A 62 -6.70 -3.01 1.59
CA LEU A 62 -7.80 -3.99 1.44
C LEU A 62 -7.77 -4.79 0.14
N LYS A 63 -6.88 -4.46 -0.79
CA LYS A 63 -6.71 -5.08 -2.12
C LYS A 63 -8.06 -5.30 -2.82
N LEU A 64 -8.81 -4.21 -3.00
CA LEU A 64 -10.15 -4.27 -3.61
C LEU A 64 -10.08 -4.95 -4.99
N ASP A 65 -10.89 -5.99 -5.17
CA ASP A 65 -10.96 -6.84 -6.36
C ASP A 65 -12.39 -7.36 -6.50
N ASP A 66 -13.14 -6.79 -7.44
CA ASP A 66 -14.54 -7.11 -7.68
C ASP A 66 -14.89 -6.70 -9.12
N ILE A 67 -16.12 -7.00 -9.57
CA ILE A 67 -16.58 -6.59 -10.89
C ILE A 67 -16.53 -5.04 -11.03
N PRO A 68 -16.26 -4.52 -12.25
CA PRO A 68 -16.04 -3.09 -12.48
C PRO A 68 -17.10 -2.15 -11.87
N ASN A 69 -18.39 -2.52 -11.94
CA ASN A 69 -19.46 -1.68 -11.40
C ASN A 69 -19.43 -1.57 -9.86
N THR A 70 -19.05 -2.66 -9.17
CA THR A 70 -18.87 -2.68 -7.73
C THR A 70 -17.70 -1.79 -7.36
N VAL A 71 -16.54 -1.97 -8.00
CA VAL A 71 -15.33 -1.18 -7.74
C VAL A 71 -15.57 0.32 -7.97
N TYR A 72 -16.22 0.69 -9.07
CA TYR A 72 -16.64 2.06 -9.32
C TYR A 72 -17.54 2.58 -8.19
N SER A 73 -18.53 1.81 -7.78
CA SER A 73 -19.50 2.21 -6.75
C SER A 73 -18.89 2.30 -5.36
N THR A 74 -17.89 1.49 -5.05
CA THR A 74 -17.11 1.60 -3.82
C THR A 74 -16.29 2.87 -3.83
N LEU A 75 -15.47 3.08 -4.87
CA LEU A 75 -14.50 4.17 -4.89
C LEU A 75 -15.11 5.55 -5.14
N LYS A 76 -16.29 5.66 -5.77
CA LYS A 76 -17.03 6.94 -5.85
C LYS A 76 -17.51 7.44 -4.48
N ASN A 77 -17.55 6.57 -3.47
CA ASN A 77 -17.94 6.88 -2.09
C ASN A 77 -16.74 6.98 -1.12
N MET A 78 -15.51 6.88 -1.65
CA MET A 78 -14.29 6.96 -0.84
C MET A 78 -14.22 8.27 -0.07
N LYS A 79 -13.80 8.20 1.20
CA LYS A 79 -13.61 9.35 2.08
C LYS A 79 -12.19 9.91 1.93
N PRO A 80 -11.97 11.23 2.17
CA PRO A 80 -10.68 11.88 1.90
C PRO A 80 -9.56 11.57 2.91
N TYR A 81 -9.83 10.75 3.92
CA TYR A 81 -8.88 10.49 5.04
C TYR A 81 -7.82 9.43 4.72
N VAL A 82 -7.93 8.77 3.57
CA VAL A 82 -7.00 7.71 3.16
C VAL A 82 -5.94 8.30 2.24
N GLU A 83 -4.66 8.17 2.59
CA GLU A 83 -3.56 8.62 1.73
C GLU A 83 -3.31 7.62 0.59
N PHE A 84 -3.22 6.33 0.94
CA PHE A 84 -3.03 5.24 -0.02
C PHE A 84 -4.16 4.23 0.08
N PHE A 85 -4.65 3.74 -1.06
CA PHE A 85 -5.63 2.65 -1.11
C PHE A 85 -5.19 1.58 -2.10
N SER A 86 -5.12 0.33 -1.65
CA SER A 86 -4.70 -0.78 -2.51
C SER A 86 -5.85 -1.38 -3.31
N LEU A 87 -5.55 -1.80 -4.52
CA LEU A 87 -6.44 -2.55 -5.39
C LEU A 87 -5.65 -3.65 -6.10
N GLN A 88 -6.35 -4.67 -6.58
CA GLN A 88 -5.81 -5.72 -7.43
C GLN A 88 -6.87 -6.08 -8.49
N GLY A 89 -6.64 -7.14 -9.25
CA GLY A 89 -7.56 -7.59 -10.31
C GLY A 89 -7.06 -7.21 -11.70
N ASP A 90 -7.95 -7.23 -12.68
CA ASP A 90 -7.61 -6.95 -14.08
C ASP A 90 -7.57 -5.45 -14.41
N ILE A 91 -7.26 -5.14 -15.67
CA ILE A 91 -7.19 -3.75 -16.12
C ILE A 91 -8.57 -3.05 -16.10
N GLU A 92 -9.66 -3.76 -16.34
CA GLU A 92 -11.01 -3.18 -16.31
C GLU A 92 -11.40 -2.79 -14.87
N THR A 93 -10.97 -3.58 -13.90
CA THR A 93 -11.07 -3.29 -12.47
C THR A 93 -10.33 -1.99 -12.12
N TYR A 94 -9.08 -1.85 -12.59
CA TYR A 94 -8.29 -0.63 -12.38
C TYR A 94 -8.93 0.60 -13.04
N ARG A 95 -9.38 0.48 -14.30
CA ARG A 95 -10.05 1.57 -15.01
C ARG A 95 -11.34 2.01 -14.32
N ALA A 96 -12.12 1.06 -13.79
CA ALA A 96 -13.30 1.37 -13.01
C ALA A 96 -12.96 2.07 -11.68
N ALA A 97 -11.87 1.65 -11.04
CA ALA A 97 -11.36 2.28 -9.84
C ALA A 97 -11.01 3.76 -10.07
N VAL A 98 -10.23 4.05 -11.11
CA VAL A 98 -9.87 5.43 -11.49
C VAL A 98 -11.12 6.27 -11.78
N LYS A 99 -12.12 5.72 -12.49
CA LYS A 99 -13.39 6.42 -12.76
C LYS A 99 -14.16 6.75 -11.48
N GLY A 100 -14.26 5.79 -10.56
CA GLY A 100 -14.94 5.98 -9.27
C GLY A 100 -14.22 7.02 -8.42
N PHE A 101 -12.90 6.87 -8.31
CA PHE A 101 -12.03 7.76 -7.57
C PHE A 101 -12.09 9.22 -8.06
N ASN A 102 -11.98 9.44 -9.37
CA ASN A 102 -12.10 10.79 -9.97
C ASN A 102 -13.45 11.46 -9.66
N LYS A 103 -14.51 10.66 -9.48
CA LYS A 103 -15.83 11.18 -9.09
C LYS A 103 -15.87 11.61 -7.62
N ALA A 104 -15.16 10.92 -6.74
CA ALA A 104 -15.07 11.24 -5.31
C ALA A 104 -14.27 12.54 -5.04
N ARG A 105 -13.45 13.00 -6.01
CA ARG A 105 -12.52 14.14 -5.86
C ARG A 105 -11.58 13.98 -4.64
N SER A 106 -11.25 12.74 -4.31
CA SER A 106 -10.29 12.44 -3.24
C SER A 106 -8.85 12.71 -3.72
N THR A 107 -7.94 12.93 -2.77
CA THR A 107 -6.50 13.03 -2.99
C THR A 107 -5.76 11.71 -2.78
N THR A 108 -6.47 10.64 -2.42
CA THR A 108 -5.90 9.29 -2.21
C THR A 108 -5.15 8.81 -3.44
N LYS A 109 -3.94 8.26 -3.27
CA LYS A 109 -3.25 7.57 -4.36
C LYS A 109 -3.66 6.09 -4.38
N LEU A 110 -4.11 5.64 -5.55
CA LEU A 110 -4.44 4.25 -5.81
C LEU A 110 -3.15 3.44 -6.02
N LEU A 111 -2.98 2.36 -5.27
CA LEU A 111 -1.84 1.45 -5.36
C LEU A 111 -2.28 0.09 -5.91
N TYR A 112 -1.79 -0.28 -7.08
CA TYR A 112 -2.10 -1.55 -7.71
C TYR A 112 -1.13 -2.65 -7.26
N VAL A 113 -1.64 -3.75 -6.72
CA VAL A 113 -0.84 -4.89 -6.27
C VAL A 113 -0.46 -5.75 -7.46
N LEU A 114 0.76 -5.59 -7.95
CA LEU A 114 1.28 -6.32 -9.10
C LEU A 114 1.89 -7.67 -8.70
N SER A 115 2.63 -7.72 -7.59
CA SER A 115 3.18 -8.97 -7.02
C SER A 115 3.28 -8.89 -5.50
N LEU A 116 3.12 -10.05 -4.86
CA LEU A 116 3.30 -10.21 -3.42
C LEU A 116 4.53 -11.08 -3.16
N SER A 117 5.19 -10.88 -2.02
CA SER A 117 6.35 -11.69 -1.62
C SER A 117 6.06 -13.19 -1.56
N THR A 118 4.80 -13.58 -1.35
CA THR A 118 4.35 -14.97 -1.15
C THR A 118 3.63 -15.59 -2.36
N ARG A 119 3.33 -14.83 -3.42
CA ARG A 119 2.58 -15.33 -4.60
C ARG A 119 3.02 -14.63 -5.88
N SER A 120 3.19 -15.39 -6.96
CA SER A 120 3.24 -14.85 -8.33
C SER A 120 1.98 -14.03 -8.56
N GLY A 121 2.13 -12.72 -8.73
CA GLY A 121 1.03 -11.78 -8.72
C GLY A 121 0.06 -11.94 -9.89
N TYR A 122 -1.12 -11.35 -9.74
CA TYR A 122 -2.24 -11.46 -10.68
C TYR A 122 -2.20 -10.43 -11.81
N GLY A 123 -1.36 -9.41 -11.72
CA GLY A 123 -1.26 -8.36 -12.74
C GLY A 123 -0.19 -8.68 -13.78
N ASP A 124 -0.51 -8.43 -15.05
CA ASP A 124 0.48 -8.45 -16.11
C ASP A 124 1.19 -7.09 -16.25
N LEU A 125 2.30 -7.08 -16.98
CA LEU A 125 3.09 -5.86 -17.21
C LEU A 125 2.28 -4.77 -17.94
N ALA A 126 1.30 -5.16 -18.77
CA ALA A 126 0.44 -4.22 -19.48
C ALA A 126 -0.41 -3.40 -18.50
N THR A 127 -0.96 -4.06 -17.48
CA THR A 127 -1.73 -3.40 -16.42
C THR A 127 -0.85 -2.42 -15.64
N ALA A 128 0.37 -2.80 -15.29
CA ALA A 128 1.31 -1.91 -14.59
C ALA A 128 1.63 -0.63 -15.39
N ILE A 129 1.71 -0.72 -16.73
CA ILE A 129 1.93 0.44 -17.60
C ILE A 129 0.74 1.41 -17.53
N GLU A 130 -0.48 0.91 -17.62
CA GLU A 130 -1.67 1.76 -17.53
C GLU A 130 -1.82 2.39 -16.14
N VAL A 131 -1.49 1.65 -15.08
CA VAL A 131 -1.46 2.18 -13.71
C VAL A 131 -0.53 3.38 -13.62
N ALA A 132 0.71 3.23 -14.12
CA ALA A 132 1.71 4.28 -14.10
C ALA A 132 1.26 5.50 -14.92
N GLN A 133 0.73 5.28 -16.13
CA GLN A 133 0.23 6.36 -17.00
C GLN A 133 -0.95 7.14 -16.39
N ALA A 134 -1.76 6.48 -15.56
CA ALA A 134 -2.85 7.12 -14.83
C ALA A 134 -2.40 7.85 -13.54
N GLY A 135 -1.09 7.88 -13.23
CA GLY A 135 -0.55 8.48 -12.02
C GLY A 135 -0.72 7.63 -10.74
N GLY A 136 -1.09 6.36 -10.90
CA GLY A 136 -1.19 5.38 -9.83
C GLY A 136 0.18 4.96 -9.28
N GLY A 137 0.15 4.15 -8.22
CA GLY A 137 1.34 3.48 -7.70
C GLY A 137 1.26 1.97 -7.86
N LEU A 138 2.39 1.30 -7.69
CA LEU A 138 2.55 -0.14 -7.73
C LEU A 138 2.97 -0.65 -6.36
N VAL A 139 2.36 -1.74 -5.91
CA VAL A 139 2.86 -2.57 -4.81
C VAL A 139 3.57 -3.76 -5.41
N VAL A 140 4.88 -3.88 -5.15
CA VAL A 140 5.73 -4.94 -5.71
C VAL A 140 6.68 -5.50 -4.66
N SER A 141 6.94 -6.80 -4.73
CA SER A 141 7.99 -7.44 -3.94
C SER A 141 9.38 -6.89 -4.28
N GLY A 142 10.30 -6.94 -3.29
CA GLY A 142 11.63 -6.32 -3.40
C GLY A 142 12.43 -6.71 -4.66
N HIS A 143 12.36 -7.97 -5.08
CA HIS A 143 13.07 -8.47 -6.25
C HIS A 143 12.58 -7.90 -7.59
N MET A 144 11.38 -7.32 -7.64
CA MET A 144 10.83 -6.69 -8.86
C MET A 144 11.10 -5.19 -8.94
N VAL A 145 11.53 -4.55 -7.84
CA VAL A 145 11.66 -3.09 -7.76
C VAL A 145 12.59 -2.56 -8.86
N GLN A 146 13.79 -3.14 -8.99
CA GLN A 146 14.75 -2.70 -10.01
C GLN A 146 14.18 -2.84 -11.42
N ALA A 147 13.60 -4.00 -11.75
CA ALA A 147 13.00 -4.25 -13.07
C ALA A 147 11.86 -3.26 -13.37
N MET A 148 11.05 -2.90 -12.37
CA MET A 148 10.00 -1.90 -12.53
C MET A 148 10.60 -0.50 -12.72
N ARG A 149 11.67 -0.14 -12.01
CA ARG A 149 12.33 1.17 -12.17
C ARG A 149 12.99 1.33 -13.53
N GLU A 150 13.65 0.30 -14.03
CA GLU A 150 14.21 0.29 -15.39
C GLU A 150 13.12 0.48 -16.46
N ARG A 151 11.91 -0.04 -16.20
CA ARG A 151 10.77 0.08 -17.11
C ARG A 151 10.01 1.41 -16.96
N PHE A 152 9.97 1.97 -15.76
CA PHE A 152 9.23 3.19 -15.41
C PHE A 152 10.17 4.25 -14.83
N PRO A 153 11.05 4.85 -15.65
CA PRO A 153 12.20 5.61 -15.18
C PRO A 153 11.86 6.81 -14.29
N CYS A 154 10.70 7.47 -14.43
CA CYS A 154 10.20 8.46 -13.48
C CYS A 154 8.66 8.50 -13.46
N ASP A 155 8.06 8.89 -12.32
CA ASP A 155 6.63 9.15 -12.01
C ASP A 155 5.71 8.03 -11.48
N VAL A 156 6.15 6.76 -11.41
CA VAL A 156 5.34 5.73 -10.71
C VAL A 156 5.75 5.61 -9.24
N THR A 157 4.78 5.64 -8.32
CA THR A 157 5.04 5.37 -6.90
C THR A 157 5.24 3.88 -6.69
N ILE A 158 6.34 3.44 -6.08
CA ILE A 158 6.59 2.03 -5.76
C ILE A 158 6.57 1.82 -4.24
N VAL A 159 5.68 0.95 -3.79
CA VAL A 159 5.54 0.53 -2.39
C VAL A 159 5.98 -0.93 -2.27
N THR A 160 6.91 -1.20 -1.36
CA THR A 160 7.55 -2.52 -1.26
C THR A 160 7.30 -3.14 0.12
N PRO A 161 6.45 -4.18 0.21
CA PRO A 161 6.25 -4.96 1.43
C PRO A 161 7.29 -6.08 1.57
N GLY A 162 7.26 -6.74 2.73
CA GLY A 162 8.13 -7.89 3.02
C GLY A 162 9.56 -7.49 3.39
N ILE A 163 9.71 -6.32 3.98
CA ILE A 163 11.01 -5.79 4.41
C ILE A 163 11.39 -6.34 5.79
N ARG A 164 12.66 -6.71 5.98
CA ARG A 164 13.23 -7.16 7.27
C ARG A 164 14.64 -6.62 7.48
N LEU A 165 15.05 -6.47 8.73
CA LEU A 165 16.42 -6.04 9.07
C LEU A 165 17.47 -7.12 8.85
N ASN A 166 17.12 -8.39 9.12
CA ASN A 166 18.02 -9.53 9.01
C ASN A 166 17.50 -10.54 7.97
N GLU A 167 18.42 -11.19 7.27
CA GLU A 167 18.11 -12.21 6.25
C GLU A 167 17.71 -13.57 6.88
N ASP A 168 17.95 -13.77 8.18
CA ASP A 168 17.94 -15.07 8.89
C ASP A 168 16.60 -15.48 9.55
N VAL A 169 15.46 -14.88 9.18
CA VAL A 169 14.17 -15.25 9.79
C VAL A 169 13.38 -16.15 8.84
N ASP A 170 13.22 -17.41 9.25
CA ASP A 170 12.39 -18.48 8.67
C ASP A 170 11.13 -17.96 7.95
N ASP A 171 11.17 -18.00 6.62
CA ASP A 171 10.06 -18.30 5.72
C ASP A 171 10.67 -18.47 4.33
N HIS A 172 10.17 -19.40 3.51
CA HIS A 172 10.69 -19.72 2.17
C HIS A 172 10.55 -18.59 1.11
N THR A 173 10.45 -17.33 1.56
CA THR A 173 10.36 -16.11 0.76
C THR A 173 11.64 -15.30 0.87
N LYS A 174 12.29 -15.01 -0.25
CA LYS A 174 13.48 -14.14 -0.32
C LYS A 174 13.19 -12.80 0.36
N VAL A 175 13.80 -12.59 1.52
CA VAL A 175 13.70 -11.38 2.33
C VAL A 175 14.48 -10.23 1.65
N PHE A 176 13.99 -9.00 1.76
CA PHE A 176 14.67 -7.80 1.26
C PHE A 176 14.92 -6.85 2.42
N THR A 177 16.16 -6.38 2.56
CA THR A 177 16.50 -5.38 3.59
C THR A 177 16.02 -3.99 3.20
N PRO A 178 15.83 -3.06 4.16
CA PRO A 178 15.55 -1.68 3.83
C PRO A 178 16.59 -1.08 2.87
N ALA A 179 17.88 -1.33 3.11
CA ALA A 179 18.95 -0.81 2.26
C ALA A 179 18.83 -1.31 0.81
N GLN A 180 18.66 -2.63 0.62
CA GLN A 180 18.47 -3.23 -0.70
C GLN A 180 17.22 -2.67 -1.40
N ALA A 181 16.11 -2.53 -0.69
CA ALA A 181 14.86 -2.02 -1.27
C ALA A 181 15.00 -0.58 -1.76
N ILE A 182 15.69 0.26 -0.98
CA ILE A 182 15.92 1.67 -1.30
C ILE A 182 16.89 1.81 -2.47
N GLU A 183 17.97 1.03 -2.48
CA GLU A 183 18.96 1.00 -3.57
C GLU A 183 18.33 0.52 -4.89
N ALA A 184 17.44 -0.48 -4.83
CA ALA A 184 16.68 -0.94 -5.98
C ALA A 184 15.66 0.11 -6.48
N GLY A 185 15.35 1.13 -5.67
CA GLY A 185 14.53 2.28 -6.03
C GLY A 185 13.12 2.31 -5.44
N SER A 186 12.80 1.58 -4.37
CA SER A 186 11.48 1.63 -3.73
C SER A 186 11.19 3.04 -3.17
N ASP A 187 9.99 3.60 -3.33
CA ASP A 187 9.66 4.90 -2.71
C ASP A 187 9.31 4.72 -1.23
N PHE A 188 8.45 3.74 -0.96
CA PHE A 188 7.95 3.41 0.38
C PHE A 188 8.22 1.95 0.72
N LEU A 189 8.49 1.71 2.00
CA LEU A 189 8.74 0.40 2.57
C LEU A 189 7.62 0.05 3.55
N VAL A 190 7.01 -1.12 3.41
CA VAL A 190 6.04 -1.64 4.39
C VAL A 190 6.74 -2.65 5.28
N VAL A 191 6.81 -2.33 6.58
CA VAL A 191 7.39 -3.16 7.64
C VAL A 191 6.29 -3.55 8.61
N GLY A 192 6.23 -4.82 8.99
CA GLY A 192 5.33 -5.34 10.02
C GLY A 192 6.12 -6.07 11.10
N ARG A 193 5.91 -7.38 11.21
CA ARG A 193 6.73 -8.31 12.02
C ARG A 193 8.23 -8.18 11.75
#